data_AF-A0A2D0IB18-F1
#
_entry.id   AF-A0A2D0IB18-F1
#
_cell.length_a   1.000
_cell.length_b   1.000
_cell.length_c   1.000
_cell.angle_alpha   90.00
_cell.angle_beta   90.00
_cell.angle_gamma   90.00
#
_symmetry.space_group_name_H-M   'P 1'
#
loop_
_entity.id
_entity.type
_entity.pdbx_description
1 polymer ?
#
loop_
_entity_poly.entity_id
_entity_poly.type
_entity_poly.pdbx_seq_one_letter_code
_entity_poly.pdbx_strand_id
1 'polypeptide(L)'
;MEHPSATPRTQPQSLSDLFVSFTVLALQGFGGVLAVAQRELVERKRWMTNEEFVEEWAVAQIMPGPNVINLCIMIGGRYFGLRGALAALAGMLLAPMLIVLLLALIYAQYANHPGVVGALRGMGAVAAGLIAATGLKLLPALRKNALGLGTCLALSALCFVAVALLRWPLAYVLLGLGSIACVLTYRRLAP
;
A
#
# COMPACT_ATOMS: atom_id res chain seq x y z
N MET A 1 4.78 19.43 -34.79
CA MET A 1 4.31 19.18 -33.41
C MET A 1 5.53 18.71 -32.64
N GLU A 2 6.28 19.63 -32.03
CA GLU A 2 7.45 19.31 -31.21
C GLU A 2 7.09 18.32 -30.10
N HIS A 3 7.77 17.18 -30.08
CA HIS A 3 7.81 16.28 -28.92
C HIS A 3 8.54 17.01 -27.78
N PRO A 4 7.93 17.19 -26.60
CA PRO A 4 8.61 17.73 -25.43
C PRO A 4 9.85 16.88 -25.14
N SER A 5 10.98 17.56 -24.92
CA SER A 5 12.29 16.99 -24.61
C SER A 5 12.20 15.88 -23.54
N ALA A 6 12.38 14.63 -23.96
CA ALA A 6 12.37 13.48 -23.08
C ALA A 6 13.51 13.61 -22.06
N THR A 7 13.16 13.73 -20.79
CA THR A 7 14.12 13.63 -19.67
C THR A 7 14.89 12.31 -19.79
N PRO A 8 16.21 12.25 -19.52
CA PRO A 8 16.97 11.01 -19.63
C PRO A 8 16.33 9.92 -18.77
N ARG A 9 15.79 8.88 -19.42
CA ARG A 9 15.14 7.75 -18.75
C ARG A 9 16.21 6.76 -18.32
N THR A 10 16.32 6.51 -17.02
CA THR A 10 17.11 5.39 -16.51
C THR A 10 16.30 4.12 -16.69
N GLN A 11 16.96 3.07 -17.17
CA GLN A 11 16.38 1.74 -17.31
C GLN A 11 17.03 0.83 -16.26
N PRO A 12 16.35 -0.22 -15.78
CA PRO A 12 17.01 -1.22 -14.94
C PRO A 12 18.18 -1.81 -15.73
N GLN A 13 19.39 -1.71 -15.17
CA GLN A 13 20.61 -2.10 -15.87
C GLN A 13 20.79 -3.62 -15.95
N SER A 14 20.11 -4.36 -15.07
CA SER A 14 20.21 -5.82 -14.96
C SER A 14 19.00 -6.43 -14.25
N LEU A 15 18.85 -7.75 -14.37
CA LEU A 15 17.90 -8.54 -13.59
C LEU A 15 18.14 -8.40 -12.08
N SER A 16 19.39 -8.20 -11.65
CA SER A 16 19.74 -8.00 -10.24
C SER A 16 19.28 -6.63 -9.73
N ASP A 17 19.38 -5.57 -10.52
CA ASP A 17 18.87 -4.24 -10.14
C ASP A 17 17.34 -4.28 -9.98
N LEU A 18 16.65 -5.02 -10.84
CA LEU A 18 15.22 -5.26 -10.73
C LEU A 18 14.86 -6.01 -9.44
N PHE A 19 15.55 -7.12 -9.17
CA PHE A 19 15.37 -7.92 -7.96
C PHE A 19 15.59 -7.08 -6.68
N VAL A 20 16.69 -6.32 -6.62
CA VAL A 20 17.03 -5.48 -5.46
C VAL A 20 16.02 -4.36 -5.28
N SER A 21 15.61 -3.70 -6.37
CA SER A 21 14.66 -2.59 -6.29
C SER A 21 13.29 -3.06 -5.78
N PHE A 22 12.78 -4.19 -6.28
CA PHE A 22 11.53 -4.76 -5.78
C PHE A 22 11.64 -5.36 -4.37
N THR A 23 12.81 -5.87 -3.99
CA THR A 23 13.11 -6.25 -2.61
C THR A 23 12.99 -5.06 -1.68
N VAL A 24 13.65 -3.94 -2.01
CA VAL A 24 13.61 -2.72 -1.20
C VAL A 24 12.18 -2.17 -1.10
N LEU A 25 11.45 -2.19 -2.21
CA LEU A 25 10.03 -1.80 -2.23
C LEU A 25 9.19 -2.67 -1.29
N ALA A 26 9.38 -3.99 -1.33
CA ALA A 26 8.66 -4.93 -0.48
C ALA A 26 8.93 -4.70 1.02
N LEU A 27 10.16 -4.34 1.39
CA LEU A 27 10.53 -4.03 2.78
C LEU A 27 9.98 -2.68 3.27
N GLN A 28 9.64 -1.76 2.36
CA GLN A 28 9.15 -0.42 2.69
C GLN A 28 7.62 -0.30 2.61
N GLY A 29 6.89 -1.36 2.27
CA GLY A 29 5.43 -1.31 2.02
C GLY A 29 4.53 -0.93 3.21
N PHE A 30 5.10 -0.67 4.39
CA PHE A 30 4.34 -0.34 5.60
C PHE A 30 3.69 1.06 5.49
N GLY A 31 2.35 1.11 5.56
CA GLY A 31 1.60 2.37 5.60
C GLY A 31 1.24 3.01 4.26
N GLY A 32 1.52 2.34 3.12
CA GLY A 32 1.07 2.80 1.81
C GLY A 32 1.99 2.39 0.66
N VAL A 33 1.86 1.15 0.20
CA VAL A 33 2.74 0.58 -0.84
C VAL A 33 2.71 1.39 -2.14
N LEU A 34 1.56 1.98 -2.49
CA LEU A 34 1.43 2.81 -3.69
C LEU A 34 2.37 4.03 -3.67
N ALA A 35 2.39 4.76 -2.56
CA ALA A 35 3.24 5.95 -2.42
C ALA A 35 4.73 5.58 -2.43
N VAL A 36 5.08 4.44 -1.83
CA VAL A 36 6.43 3.90 -1.83
C VAL A 36 6.85 3.46 -3.23
N ALA A 37 5.97 2.75 -3.95
CA ALA A 37 6.21 2.33 -5.33
C ALA A 37 6.38 3.52 -6.27
N GLN A 38 5.50 4.52 -6.17
CA GLN A 38 5.59 5.75 -6.95
C GLN A 38 6.91 6.47 -6.68
N ARG A 39 7.28 6.66 -5.41
CA ARG A 39 8.53 7.31 -5.02
C ARG A 39 9.75 6.56 -5.55
N GLU A 40 9.77 5.24 -5.42
CA GLU A 40 10.93 4.45 -5.84
C GLU A 40 11.06 4.41 -7.37
N LEU A 41 9.97 4.12 -8.08
CA LEU A 41 9.97 3.90 -9.53
C LEU A 41 9.99 5.20 -10.35
N VAL A 42 9.28 6.23 -9.88
CA VAL A 42 9.14 7.52 -10.59
C VAL A 42 10.19 8.54 -10.11
N GLU A 43 10.31 8.77 -8.80
CA GLU A 43 11.16 9.86 -8.29
C GLU A 43 12.64 9.46 -8.18
N ARG A 44 12.92 8.31 -7.55
CA ARG A 44 14.29 7.82 -7.31
C ARG A 44 14.92 7.20 -8.55
N LYS A 45 14.29 6.15 -9.09
CA LYS A 45 14.83 5.37 -10.21
C LYS A 45 14.52 5.96 -11.58
N ARG A 46 13.47 6.79 -11.69
CA ARG A 46 13.02 7.45 -12.93
C ARG A 46 12.85 6.46 -14.10
N TRP A 47 12.33 5.28 -13.78
CA TRP A 47 12.07 4.21 -14.76
C TRP A 47 10.85 4.52 -15.63
N MET A 48 9.90 5.29 -15.08
CA MET A 48 8.65 5.67 -15.73
C MET A 48 8.20 7.05 -15.27
N THR A 49 7.37 7.70 -16.06
CA THR A 49 6.73 8.96 -15.66
C THR A 49 5.57 8.71 -14.69
N ASN A 50 5.04 9.78 -14.10
CA ASN A 50 3.88 9.69 -13.23
C ASN A 50 2.66 9.15 -13.99
N GLU A 51 2.47 9.59 -15.23
CA GLU A 51 1.37 9.17 -16.10
C GLU A 51 1.45 7.68 -16.43
N GLU A 52 2.63 7.18 -16.82
CA GLU A 52 2.87 5.76 -17.08
C GLU A 52 2.64 4.92 -15.82
N PHE A 53 3.10 5.39 -14.66
CA PHE A 53 2.88 4.70 -13.39
C PHE A 53 1.39 4.57 -13.05
N VAL A 54 0.61 5.64 -13.26
CA VAL A 54 -0.84 5.62 -13.01
C VAL A 54 -1.56 4.68 -13.98
N GLU A 55 -1.15 4.63 -15.24
CA GLU A 55 -1.70 3.71 -16.24
C GLU A 55 -1.41 2.25 -15.87
N GLU A 56 -0.14 1.91 -15.59
CA GLU A 56 0.27 0.56 -15.18
C GLU A 56 -0.41 0.14 -13.86
N TRP A 57 -0.57 1.08 -12.93
CA TRP A 57 -1.29 0.85 -11.68
C TRP A 57 -2.78 0.61 -11.90
N ALA A 58 -3.44 1.34 -12.80
CA ALA A 58 -4.84 1.12 -13.13
C ALA A 58 -5.06 -0.27 -13.74
N VAL A 59 -4.15 -0.71 -14.63
CA VAL A 59 -4.19 -2.05 -15.19
C VAL A 59 -3.96 -3.12 -14.10
N ALA A 60 -3.02 -2.88 -13.17
CA ALA A 60 -2.76 -3.78 -12.05
C ALA A 60 -3.96 -3.96 -11.12
N GLN A 61 -4.86 -2.96 -11.01
CA GLN A 61 -6.11 -3.04 -10.24
C GLN A 61 -7.22 -3.84 -10.94
N ILE A 62 -7.18 -3.92 -12.27
CA ILE A 62 -8.15 -4.70 -13.05
C ILE A 62 -7.79 -6.19 -13.00
N MET A 63 -6.49 -6.51 -12.92
CA MET A 63 -6.03 -7.88 -12.83
C MET A 63 -6.40 -8.53 -11.48
N PRO A 64 -6.82 -9.81 -11.48
CA PRO A 64 -7.06 -10.52 -10.24
C PRO A 64 -5.75 -10.70 -9.47
N GLY A 65 -5.79 -10.47 -8.16
CA GLY A 65 -4.65 -10.66 -7.26
C GLY A 65 -4.15 -9.37 -6.60
N PRO A 66 -3.00 -9.43 -5.91
CA PRO A 66 -2.47 -8.26 -5.22
C PRO A 66 -1.89 -7.25 -6.22
N ASN A 67 -2.43 -6.03 -6.24
CA ASN A 67 -2.05 -4.97 -7.20
C ASN A 67 -0.53 -4.75 -7.32
N VAL A 68 0.19 -4.79 -6.20
CA VAL A 68 1.65 -4.53 -6.18
C VAL A 68 2.43 -5.67 -6.85
N ILE A 69 1.96 -6.91 -6.70
CA ILE A 69 2.53 -8.08 -7.37
C ILE A 69 2.27 -7.99 -8.88
N ASN A 70 1.04 -7.65 -9.27
CA ASN A 70 0.70 -7.47 -10.68
C ASN A 70 1.58 -6.40 -11.32
N LEU A 71 1.72 -5.25 -10.65
CA LEU A 71 2.61 -4.17 -11.07
C LEU A 71 4.07 -4.64 -11.20
N CYS A 72 4.60 -5.44 -10.27
CA CYS A 72 5.98 -5.91 -10.36
C CYS A 72 6.21 -6.86 -11.55
N ILE A 73 5.25 -7.75 -11.81
CA ILE A 73 5.28 -8.69 -12.94
C ILE A 73 5.22 -7.91 -14.25
N MET A 74 4.33 -6.93 -14.37
CA MET A 74 4.19 -6.09 -15.56
C MET A 74 5.46 -5.30 -15.85
N ILE A 75 5.98 -4.58 -14.85
CA ILE A 75 7.19 -3.77 -14.98
C ILE A 75 8.39 -4.68 -15.29
N GLY A 76 8.55 -5.80 -14.58
CA GLY A 76 9.64 -6.73 -14.85
C GLY A 76 9.54 -7.37 -16.23
N GLY A 77 8.32 -7.70 -16.67
CA GLY A 77 8.00 -8.20 -18.00
C GLY A 77 8.36 -7.21 -19.10
N ARG A 78 8.09 -5.92 -18.90
CA ARG A 78 8.36 -4.84 -19.86
C ARG A 78 9.84 -4.67 -20.17
N TYR A 79 10.74 -4.84 -19.18
CA TYR A 79 12.17 -4.60 -19.38
C TYR A 79 12.97 -5.84 -19.82
N PHE A 80 12.68 -7.04 -19.28
CA PHE A 80 13.46 -8.25 -19.57
C PHE A 80 12.60 -9.48 -19.91
N GLY A 81 11.35 -9.26 -20.33
CA GLY A 81 10.41 -10.34 -20.64
C GLY A 81 10.14 -11.24 -19.44
N LEU A 82 9.90 -12.53 -19.69
CA LEU A 82 9.56 -13.51 -18.65
C LEU A 82 10.62 -13.58 -17.53
N ARG A 83 11.90 -13.44 -17.85
CA ARG A 83 13.00 -13.48 -16.87
C ARG A 83 12.97 -12.29 -15.93
N GLY A 84 12.61 -11.11 -16.44
CA GLY A 84 12.43 -9.91 -15.62
C GLY A 84 11.21 -10.01 -14.72
N ALA A 85 10.09 -10.49 -15.25
CA ALA A 85 8.88 -10.72 -14.46
C ALA A 85 9.14 -11.66 -13.26
N LEU A 86 9.82 -12.78 -13.51
CA LEU A 86 10.20 -13.73 -12.45
C LEU A 86 11.20 -13.13 -11.46
N ALA A 87 12.19 -12.36 -11.91
CA ALA A 87 13.16 -11.71 -11.03
C ALA A 87 12.51 -10.64 -10.13
N ALA A 88 11.61 -9.83 -10.68
CA ALA A 88 10.85 -8.84 -9.93
C ALA A 88 9.95 -9.50 -8.88
N LEU A 89 9.22 -10.55 -9.28
CA LEU A 89 8.35 -11.32 -8.39
C LEU A 89 9.15 -12.00 -7.27
N ALA A 90 10.28 -12.62 -7.61
CA ALA A 90 11.16 -13.26 -6.65
C ALA A 90 11.70 -12.25 -5.64
N GLY A 91 12.16 -11.07 -6.08
CA GLY A 91 12.61 -10.01 -5.17
C GLY A 91 11.51 -9.52 -4.24
N MET A 92 10.30 -9.37 -4.77
CA MET A 92 9.14 -8.92 -4.02
C MET A 92 8.66 -9.92 -2.96
N LEU A 93 8.76 -11.23 -3.24
CA LEU A 93 8.24 -12.28 -2.35
C LEU A 93 9.31 -12.90 -1.44
N LEU A 94 10.50 -13.20 -1.95
CA LEU A 94 11.50 -13.96 -1.20
C LEU A 94 11.99 -13.23 0.04
N ALA A 95 12.28 -11.93 -0.06
CA ALA A 95 12.82 -11.20 1.08
C ALA A 95 11.83 -11.09 2.25
N PRO A 96 10.57 -10.63 2.06
CA PRO A 96 9.59 -10.66 3.14
C PRO A 96 9.31 -12.07 3.66
N MET A 97 9.23 -13.07 2.77
CA MET A 97 8.99 -14.46 3.15
C MET A 97 10.11 -15.00 4.05
N LEU A 98 11.37 -14.77 3.69
CA LEU A 98 12.53 -15.20 4.48
C LEU A 98 12.57 -14.52 5.85
N ILE A 99 12.26 -13.22 5.91
CA ILE A 99 12.19 -12.48 7.17
C ILE A 99 11.10 -13.09 8.06
N VAL A 100 9.88 -13.28 7.54
CA VAL A 100 8.77 -13.84 8.31
C VAL A 100 9.07 -15.27 8.76
N LEU A 101 9.67 -16.10 7.89
CA LEU A 101 10.07 -17.46 8.23
C LEU A 101 11.12 -17.48 9.34
N LEU A 102 12.14 -16.63 9.25
CA LEU A 102 13.18 -16.52 10.27
C LEU A 102 12.57 -16.08 11.61
N LEU A 103 11.70 -15.08 11.60
CA LEU A 103 10.97 -14.63 12.78
C LEU A 103 10.10 -15.75 13.37
N ALA A 104 9.44 -16.55 12.52
CA ALA A 104 8.63 -17.68 12.95
C ALA A 104 9.48 -18.78 13.62
N LEU A 105 10.67 -19.08 13.08
CA LEU A 105 11.61 -20.05 13.67
C LEU A 105 12.14 -19.56 15.02
N ILE A 106 12.54 -18.29 15.12
CA ILE A 106 12.97 -17.68 16.38
C ILE A 106 11.82 -17.70 17.39
N TYR A 107 10.61 -17.37 16.95
CA TYR A 107 9.43 -17.42 17.80
C TYR A 107 9.17 -18.85 18.32
N ALA A 108 9.25 -19.87 17.46
CA ALA A 108 9.04 -21.26 17.87
C ALA A 108 10.04 -21.73 18.94
N GLN A 109 11.29 -21.26 18.90
CA GLN A 109 12.31 -21.62 19.87
C GLN A 109 12.25 -20.80 21.17
N TYR A 110 11.85 -19.53 21.10
CA TYR A 110 11.92 -18.58 22.20
C TYR A 110 10.56 -18.02 22.65
N ALA A 111 9.45 -18.69 22.30
CA ALA A 111 8.08 -18.24 22.58
C ALA A 111 7.83 -17.87 24.05
N ASN A 112 8.50 -18.56 24.98
CA ASN A 112 8.36 -18.35 26.43
C ASN A 112 9.35 -17.33 27.00
N HIS A 113 10.28 -16.80 26.20
CA HIS A 113 11.26 -15.84 26.68
C HIS A 113 10.60 -14.44 26.81
N PRO A 114 10.65 -13.79 27.99
CA PRO A 114 9.95 -12.52 28.23
C PRO A 114 10.39 -11.41 27.27
N GLY A 115 11.64 -11.44 26.79
CA GLY A 115 12.15 -10.51 25.77
C GLY A 115 11.42 -10.62 24.41
N VAL A 116 11.07 -11.83 23.96
CA VAL A 116 10.39 -12.05 22.68
C VAL A 116 8.92 -11.60 22.77
N VAL A 117 8.25 -11.92 23.88
CA VAL A 117 6.88 -11.45 24.15
C VAL A 117 6.84 -9.92 24.23
N GLY A 118 7.83 -9.29 24.87
CA GLY A 118 8.00 -7.84 24.91
C GLY A 118 8.19 -7.22 23.53
N ALA A 119 9.07 -7.80 22.70
CA ALA A 119 9.31 -7.33 21.33
C ALA A 119 8.06 -7.45 20.45
N LEU A 120 7.31 -8.56 20.53
CA LEU A 120 6.05 -8.74 19.80
C LEU A 120 4.99 -7.70 20.20
N ARG A 121 4.85 -7.43 21.51
CA ARG A 121 3.97 -6.35 21.99
C ARG A 121 4.41 -4.98 21.48
N GLY A 122 5.72 -4.70 21.49
CA GLY A 122 6.30 -3.48 20.93
C GLY A 122 5.98 -3.32 19.44
N MET A 123 6.17 -4.38 18.64
CA MET A 123 5.80 -4.37 17.22
C MET A 123 4.31 -4.13 17.01
N GLY A 124 3.44 -4.72 17.84
CA GLY A 124 2.00 -4.44 17.82
C GLY A 124 1.67 -2.97 18.10
N ALA A 125 2.34 -2.36 19.07
CA ALA A 125 2.20 -0.94 19.38
C ALA A 125 2.68 -0.03 18.23
N VAL A 126 3.81 -0.37 17.60
CA VAL A 126 4.34 0.35 16.42
C VAL A 126 3.35 0.24 15.24
N ALA A 127 2.82 -0.94 14.98
CA ALA A 127 1.84 -1.15 13.91
C ALA A 127 0.57 -0.32 14.16
N ALA A 128 0.04 -0.32 15.39
CA ALA A 128 -1.10 0.51 15.77
C ALA A 128 -0.79 2.01 15.60
N GLY A 129 0.40 2.46 16.02
CA GLY A 129 0.87 3.83 15.85
C GLY A 129 0.98 4.24 14.39
N LEU A 130 1.47 3.35 13.51
CA LEU A 130 1.60 3.61 12.07
C LEU A 130 0.23 3.71 11.38
N ILE A 131 -0.72 2.84 11.75
CA ILE A 131 -2.11 2.90 11.27
C ILE A 131 -2.75 4.23 11.72
N ALA A 132 -2.59 4.59 12.99
CA ALA A 132 -3.08 5.86 13.52
C ALA A 132 -2.45 7.05 12.79
N ALA A 133 -1.13 7.06 12.59
CA ALA A 133 -0.42 8.11 11.85
C ALA A 133 -0.91 8.22 10.40
N THR A 134 -1.19 7.09 9.74
CA THR A 134 -1.75 7.07 8.38
C THR A 134 -3.16 7.67 8.37
N GLY A 135 -4.02 7.30 9.34
CA GLY A 135 -5.33 7.91 9.52
C GLY A 135 -5.25 9.43 9.74
N LEU A 136 -4.33 9.87 10.60
CA LEU A 136 -4.05 11.30 10.85
C LEU A 136 -3.58 12.02 9.58
N LYS A 137 -2.74 11.37 8.76
CA LYS A 137 -2.28 11.91 7.48
C LYS A 137 -3.41 12.05 6.46
N LEU A 138 -4.48 11.25 6.57
CA LEU A 138 -5.64 11.31 5.69
C LEU A 138 -6.70 12.34 6.15
N LEU A 139 -6.71 12.79 7.41
CA LEU A 139 -7.65 13.80 7.93
C LEU A 139 -7.75 15.08 7.06
N PRO A 140 -6.65 15.67 6.56
CA PRO A 140 -6.72 16.84 5.68
C PRO A 140 -7.46 16.58 4.37
N ALA A 141 -7.45 15.35 3.85
CA ALA A 141 -8.20 14.99 2.65
C ALA A 141 -9.72 15.05 2.90
N LEU A 142 -10.18 14.78 4.13
CA LEU A 142 -11.60 14.89 4.49
C LEU A 142 -12.09 16.35 4.48
N ARG A 143 -11.21 17.35 4.66
CA ARG A 143 -11.60 18.78 4.58
C ARG A 143 -12.04 19.20 3.18
N LYS A 144 -11.53 18.53 2.14
CA LYS A 144 -11.90 18.80 0.74
C LYS A 144 -13.17 18.07 0.32
N ASN A 145 -13.77 17.29 1.22
CA ASN A 145 -14.91 16.44 0.90
C ASN A 145 -16.22 17.23 0.94
N ALA A 146 -17.08 17.02 -0.05
CA ALA A 146 -18.26 17.85 -0.31
C ALA A 146 -19.34 17.81 0.79
N LEU A 147 -19.29 16.81 1.68
CA LEU A 147 -20.17 16.69 2.83
C LEU A 147 -19.89 17.76 3.91
N GLY A 148 -18.68 18.33 3.95
CA GLY A 148 -18.23 19.24 5.00
C GLY A 148 -17.54 18.51 6.16
N LEU A 149 -16.58 19.20 6.78
CA LEU A 149 -15.68 18.61 7.79
C LEU A 149 -16.43 17.99 8.98
N GLY A 150 -17.50 18.62 9.44
CA GLY A 150 -18.26 18.19 10.62
C GLY A 150 -18.97 16.84 10.45
N THR A 151 -19.65 16.62 9.32
CA THR A 151 -20.34 15.35 9.05
C THR A 151 -19.35 14.22 8.76
N CYS A 152 -18.23 14.51 8.09
CA CYS A 152 -17.16 13.55 7.89
C CYS A 152 -16.55 13.10 9.23
N LEU A 153 -16.27 14.04 10.14
CA LEU A 153 -15.75 13.73 11.48
C LEU A 153 -16.76 12.94 12.31
N ALA A 154 -18.05 13.30 12.25
CA ALA A 154 -19.12 12.57 12.94
C ALA A 154 -19.23 11.11 12.43
N LEU A 155 -19.17 10.89 11.12
CA LEU A 155 -19.20 9.55 10.52
C LEU A 155 -17.94 8.74 10.88
N SER A 156 -16.75 9.36 10.85
CA SER A 156 -15.51 8.71 11.29
C SER A 156 -15.55 8.32 12.78
N ALA A 157 -16.05 9.21 13.64
CA ALA A 157 -16.22 8.93 15.06
C ALA A 157 -17.24 7.81 15.30
N LEU A 158 -18.37 7.83 14.60
CA LEU A 158 -19.40 6.80 14.71
C LEU A 158 -18.89 5.44 14.22
N CYS A 159 -18.13 5.40 13.12
CA CYS A 159 -17.46 4.20 12.64
C CYS A 159 -16.45 3.66 13.66
N PHE A 160 -15.63 4.54 14.25
CA PHE A 160 -14.70 4.16 15.31
C PHE A 160 -15.42 3.58 16.53
N VAL A 161 -16.51 4.19 16.99
CA VAL A 161 -17.31 3.68 18.12
C VAL A 161 -17.92 2.30 17.77
N ALA A 162 -18.51 2.16 16.59
CA ALA A 162 -19.14 0.90 16.16
C ALA A 162 -18.14 -0.26 16.08
N VAL A 163 -16.94 -0.01 15.56
CA VAL A 163 -15.92 -1.05 15.38
C VAL A 163 -15.09 -1.27 16.65
N ALA A 164 -14.63 -0.21 17.32
CA ALA A 164 -13.69 -0.31 18.43
C ALA A 164 -14.38 -0.61 19.77
N LEU A 165 -15.55 -0.03 20.02
CA LEU A 165 -16.28 -0.20 21.29
C LEU A 165 -17.37 -1.27 21.21
N LEU A 166 -18.20 -1.23 20.15
CA LEU A 166 -19.29 -2.21 19.96
C LEU A 166 -18.81 -3.55 19.36
N ARG A 167 -17.56 -3.61 18.87
CA ARG A 167 -16.97 -4.77 18.19
C ARG A 167 -17.86 -5.36 17.09
N TRP A 168 -18.63 -4.50 16.41
CA TRP A 168 -19.47 -4.97 15.32
C TRP A 168 -18.61 -5.49 14.17
N PRO A 169 -19.06 -6.57 13.48
CA PRO A 169 -18.35 -7.07 12.32
C PRO A 169 -18.20 -5.95 11.30
N LEU A 170 -16.96 -5.75 10.84
CA LEU A 170 -16.61 -4.65 9.95
C LEU A 170 -17.50 -4.63 8.70
N ALA A 171 -17.94 -5.79 8.23
CA ALA A 171 -18.87 -5.93 7.12
C ALA A 171 -20.19 -5.15 7.34
N TYR A 172 -20.81 -5.24 8.52
CA TYR A 172 -22.06 -4.52 8.80
C TYR A 172 -21.85 -3.02 8.90
N VAL A 173 -20.72 -2.59 9.49
CA VAL A 173 -20.39 -1.16 9.56
C VAL A 173 -20.10 -0.61 8.16
N LEU A 174 -19.40 -1.35 7.31
CA LEU A 174 -19.13 -0.93 5.94
C LEU A 174 -20.43 -0.87 5.11
N LEU A 175 -21.28 -1.89 5.22
CA LEU A 175 -22.52 -1.98 4.45
C LEU A 175 -23.58 -0.98 4.93
N GLY A 176 -23.68 -0.70 6.22
CA GLY A 176 -24.65 0.27 6.76
C GLY A 176 -24.11 1.69 6.69
N LEU A 177 -23.08 1.97 7.47
CA LEU A 177 -22.51 3.31 7.63
C LEU A 177 -21.83 3.81 6.36
N GLY A 178 -21.13 2.91 5.64
CA GLY A 178 -20.50 3.24 4.37
C GLY A 178 -21.51 3.57 3.27
N SER A 179 -22.59 2.78 3.13
CA SER A 179 -23.63 3.09 2.13
C SER A 179 -24.40 4.36 2.45
N ILE A 180 -24.72 4.62 3.73
CA ILE A 180 -25.34 5.88 4.17
C ILE A 180 -24.41 7.06 3.85
N ALA A 181 -23.11 6.95 4.14
CA ALA A 181 -22.13 7.98 3.79
C ALA A 181 -22.07 8.23 2.29
N CYS A 182 -22.03 7.18 1.46
CA CYS A 182 -22.06 7.29 0.01
C CYS A 182 -23.34 7.96 -0.50
N VAL A 183 -24.51 7.57 0.01
CA VAL A 183 -25.81 8.13 -0.40
C VAL A 183 -25.92 9.60 0.00
N LEU A 184 -25.49 9.97 1.22
CA LEU A 184 -25.48 11.37 1.66
C LEU A 184 -24.49 12.21 0.85
N THR A 185 -23.33 11.66 0.48
CA THR A 185 -22.36 12.32 -0.41
C THR A 185 -22.99 12.54 -1.78
N TYR A 186 -23.61 11.51 -2.35
CA TYR A 186 -24.26 11.57 -3.67
C TYR A 186 -25.41 12.58 -3.70
N ARG A 187 -26.25 12.61 -2.66
CA ARG A 187 -27.36 13.58 -2.55
C ARG A 187 -26.91 15.02 -2.33
N ARG A 188 -25.69 15.25 -1.86
CA ARG A 188 -25.10 16.60 -1.73
C ARG A 188 -24.30 17.03 -2.96
N LEU A 189 -23.82 16.09 -3.77
CA LEU A 189 -23.18 16.35 -5.06
C LEU A 189 -24.18 16.46 -6.21
N ALA A 190 -25.33 15.80 -6.10
CA ALA A 190 -26.41 15.93 -7.06
C ALA A 190 -26.94 17.39 -7.04
N PRO A 191 -26.99 18.07 -8.19
CA PRO A 191 -27.40 19.48 -8.31
C PRO A 191 -28.85 19.74 -7.91
#